data_AF-A0AAC9IFK9-F1
#
_entry.id   AF-A0AAC9IFK9-F1
#
_cell.length_a   1.000
_cell.length_b   1.000
_cell.length_c   1.000
_cell.angle_alpha   90.00
_cell.angle_beta   90.00
_cell.angle_gamma   90.00
#
_symmetry.space_group_name_H-M   'P 1'
#
loop_
_entity.id
_entity.type
_entity.pdbx_description
1 polymer ?
#
loop_
_entity_poly.entity_id
_entity_poly.type
_entity_poly.pdbx_seq_one_letter_code
_entity_poly.pdbx_strand_id
1 'polypeptide(L)'
;MKKISYTLIACLLSVGLAACSSNDAKQDKQNDSAKSTETTQADQKEQQKKMEEMQKKLDAQKIDDQKVVATVNKDKITGSEYNSALSTIQGQLQQSGQDPTSKEGAKAVKKQTIDALVGQELILQDAEKKGFKASDKQVDKQLKEEKKQFKDNAQFEEALKKSGLTVDQLKSDIADSIKYSQYIDKEIKSTSVSEKDVKAYYDQYAEQMKKQKQKAPDFKEVKSQIKKQLESQEKQKEVQKEIEKLKKSAKIHVSI
;
A
#
# COMPACT_ATOMS: atom_id res chain seq x y z
N MET A 1 -15.65 27.29 8.63
CA MET A 1 -14.96 26.02 8.28
C MET A 1 -15.56 24.90 9.11
N LYS A 2 -16.44 24.08 8.51
CA LYS A 2 -17.12 22.99 9.21
C LYS A 2 -16.21 21.75 9.19
N LYS A 3 -15.84 21.27 10.37
CA LYS A 3 -15.02 20.06 10.57
C LYS A 3 -15.90 18.84 10.29
N ILE A 4 -15.59 18.08 9.25
CA ILE A 4 -16.21 16.77 8.99
C ILE A 4 -15.28 15.74 9.64
N SER A 5 -15.63 15.34 10.85
CA SER A 5 -15.02 14.21 11.55
C SER A 5 -15.44 12.92 10.84
N TYR A 6 -14.51 12.25 10.17
CA TYR A 6 -14.67 10.86 9.79
C TYR A 6 -14.44 10.00 11.04
N THR A 7 -15.50 9.81 11.82
CA THR A 7 -15.51 8.80 12.88
C THR A 7 -15.59 7.43 12.21
N LEU A 8 -14.45 6.75 12.15
CA LEU A 8 -14.37 5.31 11.91
C LEU A 8 -15.33 4.63 12.89
N ILE A 9 -16.36 3.98 12.36
CA ILE A 9 -17.20 3.04 13.11
C ILE A 9 -16.28 1.86 13.44
N ALA A 10 -15.62 1.95 14.59
CA ALA A 10 -15.05 0.81 15.27
C ALA A 10 -16.22 -0.04 15.76
N CYS A 11 -16.53 -1.13 15.04
CA CYS A 11 -17.33 -2.21 15.59
C CYS A 11 -16.53 -2.86 16.73
N LEU A 12 -16.69 -2.29 17.92
CA LEU A 12 -16.40 -2.94 19.19
C LEU A 12 -17.38 -4.11 19.33
N LEU A 13 -16.94 -5.31 18.94
CA LEU A 13 -17.56 -6.54 19.43
C LEU A 13 -17.13 -6.72 20.88
N SER A 14 -17.89 -6.11 21.77
CA SER A 14 -17.88 -6.40 23.20
C SER A 14 -18.26 -7.87 23.41
N VAL A 15 -17.30 -8.67 23.88
CA VAL A 15 -17.57 -10.00 24.43
C VAL A 15 -18.33 -9.79 25.75
N GLY A 16 -19.65 -9.85 25.68
CA GLY A 16 -20.52 -9.91 26.85
C GLY A 16 -20.57 -11.34 27.38
N LEU A 17 -19.83 -11.63 28.45
CA LEU A 17 -20.11 -12.80 29.29
C LEU A 17 -21.42 -12.54 30.02
N ALA A 18 -22.42 -13.36 29.74
CA ALA A 18 -23.71 -13.35 30.39
C ALA A 18 -23.56 -13.67 31.89
N ALA A 19 -23.99 -12.74 32.74
CA ALA A 19 -24.37 -13.03 34.12
C ALA A 19 -25.89 -12.89 34.22
N CYS A 20 -26.54 -14.01 34.52
CA CYS A 20 -27.97 -14.11 34.77
C CYS A 20 -28.38 -13.23 35.97
N SER A 21 -29.45 -12.45 35.81
CA SER A 21 -30.31 -12.06 36.92
C SER A 21 -31.75 -11.90 36.41
N SER A 22 -32.62 -12.67 37.05
CA SER A 22 -34.09 -12.77 36.93
C SER A 22 -34.83 -11.43 37.02
N ASN A 23 -35.84 -11.20 36.15
CA ASN A 23 -37.28 -11.18 36.50
C ASN A 23 -38.19 -10.74 35.33
N ASP A 24 -39.42 -11.25 35.36
CA ASP A 24 -40.55 -11.16 34.42
C ASP A 24 -40.92 -9.78 33.83
N ALA A 25 -41.31 -9.75 32.54
CA ALA A 25 -42.71 -9.53 32.11
C ALA A 25 -42.85 -9.27 30.59
N LYS A 26 -43.96 -9.78 30.03
CA LYS A 26 -44.39 -9.85 28.62
C LYS A 26 -44.52 -8.50 27.89
N GLN A 27 -44.20 -8.45 26.59
CA GLN A 27 -45.21 -8.20 25.51
C GLN A 27 -44.68 -8.39 24.06
N ASP A 28 -45.29 -9.40 23.44
CA ASP A 28 -45.66 -9.73 22.05
C ASP A 28 -45.35 -8.85 20.80
N LYS A 29 -45.06 -9.59 19.70
CA LYS A 29 -45.24 -9.38 18.24
C LYS A 29 -44.32 -8.44 17.40
N GLN A 30 -43.48 -9.06 16.56
CA GLN A 30 -43.70 -9.34 15.12
C GLN A 30 -42.48 -9.08 14.19
N ASN A 31 -42.25 -10.06 13.32
CA ASN A 31 -41.69 -9.98 11.95
C ASN A 31 -40.18 -10.17 11.70
N ASP A 32 -39.82 -11.45 11.63
CA ASP A 32 -39.03 -12.12 10.60
C ASP A 32 -38.38 -11.26 9.49
N SER A 33 -37.07 -11.01 9.62
CA SER A 33 -36.08 -10.84 8.54
C SER A 33 -34.73 -10.43 9.14
N ALA A 34 -34.09 -11.33 9.88
CA ALA A 34 -32.70 -11.16 10.31
C ALA A 34 -31.97 -12.50 10.09
N LYS A 35 -31.53 -12.76 8.85
CA LYS A 35 -30.47 -13.73 8.60
C LYS A 35 -29.14 -13.12 9.02
N SER A 36 -29.01 -12.87 10.31
CA SER A 36 -27.72 -12.65 10.97
C SER A 36 -26.98 -13.98 10.86
N THR A 37 -25.93 -14.01 10.06
CA THR A 37 -25.09 -15.20 9.92
C THR A 37 -24.32 -15.35 11.23
N GLU A 38 -24.82 -16.14 12.17
CA GLU A 38 -24.04 -16.64 13.29
C GLU A 38 -22.88 -17.45 12.72
N THR A 39 -21.68 -16.87 12.72
CA THR A 39 -20.44 -17.59 12.41
C THR A 39 -20.17 -18.53 13.60
N THR A 40 -20.25 -19.84 13.39
CA THR A 40 -20.01 -20.81 14.47
C THR A 40 -18.53 -20.86 14.85
N GLN A 41 -18.21 -21.34 16.05
CA GLN A 41 -16.81 -21.58 16.47
C GLN A 41 -16.05 -22.52 15.50
N ALA A 42 -16.75 -23.38 14.77
CA ALA A 42 -16.18 -24.23 13.73
C ALA A 42 -15.78 -23.39 12.49
N ASP A 43 -16.62 -22.46 12.06
CA ASP A 43 -16.34 -21.54 10.96
C ASP A 43 -15.15 -20.62 11.26
N GLN A 44 -15.03 -20.16 12.52
CA GLN A 44 -13.89 -19.34 12.97
C GLN A 44 -12.56 -20.13 12.93
N LYS A 45 -12.56 -21.38 13.39
CA LYS A 45 -11.38 -22.25 13.34
C LYS A 45 -10.96 -22.59 11.90
N GLU A 46 -11.92 -22.76 11.01
CA GLU A 46 -11.63 -23.03 9.59
C GLU A 46 -11.08 -21.79 8.88
N GLN A 47 -11.65 -20.60 9.14
CA GLN A 47 -11.11 -19.33 8.64
C GLN A 47 -9.70 -19.05 9.17
N GLN A 48 -9.45 -19.31 10.45
CA GLN A 48 -8.12 -19.16 11.04
C GLN A 48 -7.08 -20.06 10.35
N LYS A 49 -7.39 -21.35 10.15
CA LYS A 49 -6.51 -22.26 9.41
C LYS A 49 -6.23 -21.79 7.98
N LYS A 50 -7.24 -21.28 7.28
CA LYS A 50 -7.07 -20.75 5.92
C LYS A 50 -6.16 -19.52 5.89
N MET A 51 -6.28 -18.62 6.87
CA MET A 51 -5.38 -17.46 7.00
C MET A 51 -3.96 -17.88 7.33
N GLU A 52 -3.76 -18.84 8.24
CA GLU A 52 -2.44 -19.38 8.58
C GLU A 52 -1.77 -20.07 7.38
N GLU A 53 -2.53 -20.87 6.63
CA GLU A 53 -2.03 -21.52 5.41
C GLU A 53 -1.66 -20.51 4.32
N MET A 54 -2.50 -19.48 4.14
CA MET A 54 -2.22 -18.39 3.21
C MET A 54 -0.96 -17.62 3.62
N GLN A 55 -0.83 -17.27 4.90
CA GLN A 55 0.34 -16.58 5.42
C GLN A 55 1.62 -17.40 5.19
N LYS A 56 1.58 -18.72 5.44
CA LYS A 56 2.70 -19.62 5.15
C LYS A 56 3.06 -19.65 3.67
N LYS A 57 2.08 -19.61 2.76
CA LYS A 57 2.32 -19.55 1.30
C LYS A 57 2.92 -18.20 0.87
N LEU A 58 2.51 -17.10 1.48
CA LEU A 58 3.10 -15.78 1.26
C LEU A 58 4.56 -15.73 1.72
N ASP A 59 4.83 -16.23 2.92
CA ASP A 59 6.17 -16.27 3.51
C ASP A 59 7.12 -17.19 2.73
N ALA A 60 6.59 -18.25 2.10
CA ALA A 60 7.38 -19.12 1.23
C ALA A 60 7.90 -18.44 -0.05
N GLN A 61 7.37 -17.26 -0.42
CA GLN A 61 7.86 -16.47 -1.55
C GLN A 61 9.01 -15.52 -1.17
N LYS A 62 9.28 -15.35 0.13
CA LYS A 62 10.41 -14.57 0.64
C LYS A 62 11.72 -15.29 0.34
N ILE A 63 12.80 -14.53 0.38
CA ILE A 63 14.16 -15.01 0.14
C ILE A 63 15.06 -14.61 1.31
N ASP A 64 16.23 -15.23 1.45
CA ASP A 64 17.18 -14.87 2.50
C ASP A 64 17.58 -13.38 2.41
N ASP A 65 17.54 -12.66 3.54
CA ASP A 65 17.70 -11.20 3.59
C ASP A 65 19.04 -10.72 3.02
N GLN A 66 20.10 -11.53 3.13
CA GLN A 66 21.45 -11.20 2.66
C GLN A 66 21.70 -11.63 1.21
N LYS A 67 20.77 -12.38 0.61
CA LYS A 67 20.89 -12.81 -0.77
C LYS A 67 20.79 -11.62 -1.72
N VAL A 68 21.69 -11.56 -2.70
CA VAL A 68 21.58 -10.60 -3.80
C VAL A 68 20.48 -11.06 -4.76
N VAL A 69 19.54 -10.16 -5.00
CA VAL A 69 18.31 -10.40 -5.77
C VAL A 69 18.45 -9.90 -7.18
N ALA A 70 19.02 -8.71 -7.29
CA ALA A 70 19.35 -8.09 -8.54
C ALA A 70 20.56 -7.18 -8.34
N THR A 71 21.23 -6.84 -9.43
CA THR A 71 22.29 -5.84 -9.47
C THR A 71 21.95 -4.84 -10.57
N VAL A 72 21.92 -3.56 -10.21
CA VAL A 72 21.66 -2.44 -11.11
C VAL A 72 22.94 -1.63 -11.22
N ASN A 73 23.60 -1.72 -12.36
CA ASN A 73 24.96 -1.23 -12.58
C ASN A 73 25.97 -1.89 -11.63
N LYS A 74 26.24 -1.27 -10.47
CA LYS A 74 27.14 -1.81 -9.43
C LYS A 74 26.44 -2.04 -8.09
N ASP A 75 25.23 -1.50 -7.95
CA ASP A 75 24.50 -1.49 -6.69
C ASP A 75 23.61 -2.73 -6.62
N LYS A 76 23.56 -3.33 -5.44
CA LYS A 76 22.91 -4.61 -5.19
C LYS A 76 21.56 -4.35 -4.52
N ILE A 77 20.54 -5.03 -5.00
CA ILE A 77 19.25 -5.15 -4.33
C ILE A 77 19.29 -6.43 -3.49
N THR A 78 19.08 -6.30 -2.19
CA THR A 78 19.14 -7.36 -1.19
C THR A 78 17.81 -8.09 -1.01
N GLY A 79 17.86 -9.25 -0.36
CA GLY A 79 16.67 -10.01 -0.02
C GLY A 79 15.77 -9.27 0.95
N SER A 80 16.34 -8.48 1.86
CA SER A 80 15.58 -7.66 2.81
C SER A 80 14.71 -6.61 2.09
N GLU A 81 15.29 -5.89 1.12
CA GLU A 81 14.56 -4.93 0.29
C GLU A 81 13.48 -5.62 -0.55
N TYR A 82 13.82 -6.77 -1.14
CA TYR A 82 12.86 -7.59 -1.88
C TYR A 82 11.69 -8.05 -1.02
N ASN A 83 11.95 -8.61 0.17
CA ASN A 83 10.91 -9.13 1.07
C ASN A 83 9.96 -8.02 1.56
N SER A 84 10.49 -6.82 1.78
CA SER A 84 9.71 -5.64 2.18
C SER A 84 8.77 -5.18 1.05
N ALA A 85 9.30 -5.05 -0.17
CA ALA A 85 8.49 -4.70 -1.34
C ALA A 85 7.49 -5.81 -1.72
N LEU A 86 7.91 -7.07 -1.60
CA LEU A 86 7.09 -8.26 -1.85
C LEU A 86 5.85 -8.25 -0.96
N SER A 87 6.02 -8.07 0.34
CA SER A 87 4.91 -8.07 1.32
C SER A 87 3.89 -6.98 1.00
N THR A 88 4.37 -5.81 0.55
CA THR A 88 3.50 -4.68 0.14
C THR A 88 2.66 -5.06 -1.09
N ILE A 89 3.29 -5.62 -2.12
CA ILE A 89 2.61 -6.01 -3.36
C ILE A 89 1.64 -7.17 -3.12
N GLN A 90 2.02 -8.16 -2.31
CA GLN A 90 1.13 -9.25 -1.90
C GLN A 90 -0.15 -8.73 -1.25
N GLY A 91 -0.01 -7.78 -0.30
CA GLY A 91 -1.17 -7.15 0.36
C GLY A 91 -2.07 -6.38 -0.60
N GLN A 92 -1.49 -5.67 -1.59
CA GLN A 92 -2.26 -4.97 -2.62
C GLN A 92 -3.07 -5.93 -3.50
N LEU A 93 -2.50 -7.07 -3.88
CA LEU A 93 -3.20 -8.10 -4.65
C LEU A 93 -4.34 -8.73 -3.84
N GLN A 94 -4.12 -9.01 -2.55
CA GLN A 94 -5.20 -9.53 -1.69
C GLN A 94 -6.35 -8.52 -1.58
N GLN A 95 -6.05 -7.23 -1.44
CA GLN A 95 -7.06 -6.17 -1.41
C GLN A 95 -7.81 -6.01 -2.74
N SER A 96 -7.19 -6.35 -3.87
CA SER A 96 -7.84 -6.37 -5.19
C SER A 96 -8.61 -7.67 -5.47
N GLY A 97 -8.66 -8.60 -4.52
CA GLY A 97 -9.33 -9.89 -4.65
C GLY A 97 -8.54 -10.92 -5.46
N GLN A 98 -7.25 -10.67 -5.72
CA GLN A 98 -6.35 -11.58 -6.42
C GLN A 98 -5.61 -12.48 -5.43
N ASP A 99 -5.34 -13.72 -5.83
CA ASP A 99 -4.51 -14.65 -5.03
C ASP A 99 -3.03 -14.54 -5.42
N PRO A 100 -2.19 -13.87 -4.61
CA PRO A 100 -0.75 -13.75 -4.86
C PRO A 100 0.00 -15.09 -4.74
N THR A 101 -0.62 -16.14 -4.20
CA THR A 101 -0.02 -17.46 -3.98
C THR A 101 -0.29 -18.45 -5.12
N SER A 102 -1.24 -18.13 -6.00
CA SER A 102 -1.45 -18.85 -7.26
C SER A 102 -0.18 -18.84 -8.11
N LYS A 103 -0.05 -19.78 -9.07
CA LYS A 103 1.14 -19.85 -9.93
C LYS A 103 1.34 -18.57 -10.75
N GLU A 104 0.26 -18.03 -11.27
CA GLU A 104 0.23 -16.79 -12.04
C GLU A 104 0.45 -15.57 -11.12
N GLY A 105 -0.21 -15.56 -9.95
CA GLY A 105 -0.05 -14.51 -8.94
C GLY A 105 1.38 -14.41 -8.43
N ALA A 106 2.00 -15.54 -8.06
CA ALA A 106 3.38 -15.57 -7.57
C ALA A 106 4.38 -15.06 -8.62
N LYS A 107 4.18 -15.41 -9.90
CA LYS A 107 4.99 -14.86 -11.00
C LYS A 107 4.79 -13.37 -11.17
N ALA A 108 3.54 -12.90 -11.13
CA ALA A 108 3.21 -11.48 -11.26
C ALA A 108 3.82 -10.66 -10.12
N VAL A 109 3.64 -11.11 -8.87
CA VAL A 109 4.18 -10.49 -7.66
C VAL A 109 5.70 -10.41 -7.73
N LYS A 110 6.39 -11.51 -8.04
CA LYS A 110 7.85 -11.53 -8.18
C LYS A 110 8.31 -10.51 -9.24
N LYS A 111 7.70 -10.52 -10.42
CA LYS A 111 8.05 -9.60 -11.50
C LYS A 111 7.81 -8.14 -11.09
N GLN A 112 6.65 -7.84 -10.52
CA GLN A 112 6.31 -6.49 -10.06
C GLN A 112 7.27 -6.00 -8.98
N THR A 113 7.68 -6.88 -8.05
CA THR A 113 8.62 -6.56 -6.99
C THR A 113 9.99 -6.18 -7.56
N ILE A 114 10.54 -7.00 -8.48
CA ILE A 114 11.81 -6.72 -9.14
C ILE A 114 11.74 -5.45 -9.99
N ASP A 115 10.69 -5.28 -10.79
CA ASP A 115 10.54 -4.10 -11.64
C ASP A 115 10.44 -2.82 -10.81
N ALA A 116 9.74 -2.86 -9.66
CA ALA A 116 9.62 -1.72 -8.75
C ALA A 116 10.96 -1.36 -8.12
N LEU A 117 11.70 -2.34 -7.58
CA LEU A 117 13.01 -2.11 -6.95
C LEU A 117 14.05 -1.64 -7.95
N VAL A 118 14.13 -2.26 -9.13
CA VAL A 118 15.03 -1.83 -10.21
C VAL A 118 14.66 -0.42 -10.68
N GLY A 119 13.37 -0.11 -10.82
CA GLY A 119 12.91 1.22 -11.19
C GLY A 119 13.28 2.29 -10.16
N GLN A 120 13.08 2.00 -8.88
CA GLN A 120 13.47 2.88 -7.78
C GLN A 120 14.98 3.11 -7.76
N GLU A 121 15.77 2.05 -7.86
CA GLU A 121 17.23 2.12 -7.85
C GLU A 121 17.77 2.96 -9.01
N LEU A 122 17.24 2.79 -10.23
CA LEU A 122 17.62 3.60 -11.37
C LEU A 122 17.36 5.09 -11.15
N ILE A 123 16.21 5.43 -10.56
CA ILE A 123 15.87 6.82 -10.23
C ILE A 123 16.83 7.36 -9.16
N LEU A 124 17.14 6.57 -8.12
CA LEU A 124 18.08 6.99 -7.07
C LEU A 124 19.49 7.23 -7.63
N GLN A 125 19.97 6.37 -8.52
CA GLN A 125 21.26 6.55 -9.20
C GLN A 125 21.28 7.78 -10.09
N ASP A 126 20.21 8.06 -10.85
CA ASP A 126 20.13 9.28 -11.65
C ASP A 126 20.00 10.52 -10.77
N ALA A 127 19.28 10.41 -9.65
CA ALA A 127 19.14 11.47 -8.67
C ALA A 127 20.50 11.83 -8.05
N GLU A 128 21.30 10.84 -7.67
CA GLU A 128 22.64 11.08 -7.15
C GLU A 128 23.55 11.73 -8.20
N LYS A 129 23.52 11.25 -9.46
CA LYS A 129 24.29 11.86 -10.57
C LYS A 129 23.93 13.33 -10.79
N LYS A 130 22.66 13.70 -10.59
CA LYS A 130 22.17 15.08 -10.69
C LYS A 130 22.33 15.89 -9.40
N GLY A 131 22.92 15.31 -8.35
CA GLY A 131 23.24 16.00 -7.11
C GLY A 131 22.08 16.12 -6.13
N PHE A 132 20.98 15.38 -6.31
CA PHE A 132 19.91 15.31 -5.32
C PHE A 132 20.40 14.57 -4.07
N LYS A 133 20.20 15.19 -2.90
CA LYS A 133 20.62 14.63 -1.61
C LYS A 133 19.61 14.99 -0.52
N ALA A 134 19.37 14.06 0.38
CA ALA A 134 18.65 14.34 1.62
C ALA A 134 19.63 14.99 2.61
N SER A 135 19.20 16.07 3.26
CA SER A 135 19.94 16.62 4.41
C SER A 135 19.57 15.87 5.68
N ASP A 136 20.50 15.77 6.63
CA ASP A 136 20.26 15.17 7.95
C ASP A 136 19.04 15.76 8.65
N LYS A 137 18.83 17.08 8.51
CA LYS A 137 17.66 17.76 9.05
C LYS A 137 16.34 17.27 8.45
N GLN A 138 16.31 16.94 7.16
CA GLN A 138 15.11 16.37 6.52
C GLN A 138 14.88 14.93 7.00
N VAL A 139 15.95 14.13 7.11
CA VAL A 139 15.89 12.75 7.61
C VAL A 139 15.39 12.72 9.05
N ASP A 140 15.99 13.50 9.94
CA ASP A 140 15.58 13.59 11.35
C ASP A 140 14.15 14.11 11.51
N LYS A 141 13.73 15.04 10.66
CA LYS A 141 12.36 15.53 10.67
C LYS A 141 11.39 14.42 10.30
N GLN A 142 11.64 13.69 9.22
CA GLN A 142 10.77 12.60 8.76
C GLN A 142 10.75 11.45 9.78
N LEU A 143 11.91 11.08 10.34
CA LEU A 143 12.00 10.07 11.41
C LEU A 143 11.18 10.47 12.63
N LYS A 144 11.18 11.75 13.02
CA LYS A 144 10.32 12.24 14.10
C LYS A 144 8.83 12.13 13.76
N GLU A 145 8.43 12.41 12.53
CA GLU A 145 7.03 12.24 12.11
C GLU A 145 6.60 10.78 12.13
N GLU A 146 7.47 9.84 11.72
CA GLU A 146 7.18 8.41 11.78
C GLU A 146 7.05 7.91 13.22
N LYS A 147 7.94 8.37 14.12
CA LYS A 147 7.84 8.05 15.56
C LYS A 147 6.53 8.50 16.20
N LYS A 148 5.91 9.60 15.73
CA LYS A 148 4.63 10.09 16.27
C LYS A 148 3.44 9.18 15.97
N GLN A 149 3.58 8.22 15.05
CA GLN A 149 2.55 7.23 14.79
C GLN A 149 2.43 6.20 15.92
N PHE A 150 3.44 6.14 16.80
CA PHE A 150 3.51 5.23 17.92
C PHE A 150 3.24 5.97 19.23
N LYS A 151 2.72 5.25 20.23
CA LYS A 151 2.44 5.84 21.54
C LYS A 151 3.72 6.24 22.26
N ASP A 152 4.78 5.46 22.07
CA ASP A 152 6.09 5.64 22.70
C ASP A 152 7.20 5.03 21.84
N ASN A 153 8.45 5.26 22.25
CA ASN A 153 9.63 4.73 21.55
C ASN A 153 9.73 3.20 21.63
N ALA A 154 9.22 2.55 22.68
CA ALA A 154 9.31 1.10 22.82
C ALA A 154 8.44 0.40 21.76
N GLN A 155 7.24 0.91 21.51
CA GLN A 155 6.38 0.43 20.43
C GLN A 155 7.00 0.64 19.04
N PHE A 156 7.67 1.77 18.83
CA PHE A 156 8.40 2.05 17.58
C PHE A 156 9.55 1.04 17.37
N GLU A 157 10.36 0.79 18.40
CA GLU A 157 11.46 -0.18 18.34
C GLU A 157 10.96 -1.62 18.15
N GLU A 158 9.85 -1.98 18.80
CA GLU A 158 9.21 -3.28 18.59
C GLU A 158 8.70 -3.45 17.15
N ALA A 159 8.12 -2.40 16.57
CA ALA A 159 7.67 -2.41 15.19
C ALA A 159 8.83 -2.58 14.22
N LEU A 160 9.94 -1.84 14.40
CA LEU A 160 11.16 -2.01 13.62
C LEU A 160 11.70 -3.44 13.71
N LYS A 161 11.76 -4.00 14.92
CA LYS A 161 12.22 -5.37 15.13
C LYS A 161 11.33 -6.40 14.43
N LYS A 162 10.01 -6.22 14.47
CA LYS A 162 9.05 -7.09 13.76
C LYS A 162 9.21 -6.99 12.24
N SER A 163 9.58 -5.82 11.74
CA SER A 163 9.88 -5.57 10.33
C SER A 163 11.30 -5.96 9.92
N GLY A 164 12.15 -6.43 10.86
CA GLY A 164 13.55 -6.78 10.58
C GLY A 164 14.46 -5.59 10.27
N LEU A 165 14.06 -4.38 10.65
CA LEU A 165 14.77 -3.13 10.36
C LEU A 165 15.51 -2.59 11.59
N THR A 166 16.64 -1.94 11.35
CA THR A 166 17.33 -1.12 12.35
C THR A 166 16.92 0.35 12.17
N VAL A 167 17.17 1.18 13.19
CA VAL A 167 16.95 2.63 13.09
C VAL A 167 17.82 3.26 11.99
N ASP A 168 19.04 2.76 11.82
CA ASP A 168 19.95 3.27 10.79
C ASP A 168 19.50 2.88 9.38
N GLN A 169 18.97 1.65 9.22
CA GLN A 169 18.36 1.24 7.96
C GLN A 169 17.15 2.12 7.64
N LEU A 170 16.27 2.36 8.61
CA LEU A 170 15.12 3.25 8.41
C LEU A 170 15.57 4.67 8.03
N LYS A 171 16.61 5.21 8.66
CA LYS A 171 17.15 6.52 8.26
C LYS A 171 17.67 6.54 6.83
N SER A 172 18.31 5.45 6.38
CA SER A 172 18.73 5.29 4.99
C SER A 172 17.53 5.29 4.05
N ASP A 173 16.50 4.51 4.37
CA ASP A 173 15.26 4.42 3.57
C ASP A 173 14.55 5.77 3.48
N ILE A 174 14.52 6.52 4.59
CA ILE A 174 14.01 7.90 4.64
C ILE A 174 14.84 8.82 3.73
N ALA A 175 16.17 8.74 3.79
CA ALA A 175 17.05 9.56 2.96
C ALA A 175 16.83 9.28 1.46
N ASP A 176 16.70 8.01 1.08
CA ASP A 176 16.40 7.62 -0.29
C ASP A 176 14.99 8.04 -0.72
N SER A 177 13.99 7.92 0.14
CA SER A 177 12.63 8.42 -0.11
C SER A 177 12.60 9.93 -0.35
N ILE A 178 13.34 10.71 0.44
CA ILE A 178 13.49 12.16 0.25
C ILE A 178 14.18 12.46 -1.09
N LYS A 179 15.28 11.76 -1.39
CA LYS A 179 16.04 11.92 -2.64
C LYS A 179 15.17 11.62 -3.86
N TYR A 180 14.44 10.51 -3.81
CA TYR A 180 13.48 10.10 -4.82
C TYR A 180 12.39 11.17 -5.01
N SER A 181 11.76 11.63 -3.91
CA SER A 181 10.73 12.67 -4.00
C SER A 181 11.26 13.97 -4.62
N GLN A 182 12.45 14.42 -4.21
CA GLN A 182 13.07 15.61 -4.78
C GLN A 182 13.34 15.47 -6.29
N TYR A 183 13.85 14.32 -6.70
CA TYR A 183 14.06 14.01 -8.11
C TYR A 183 12.75 14.06 -8.89
N ILE A 184 11.73 13.35 -8.40
CA ILE A 184 10.42 13.29 -9.06
C ILE A 184 9.78 14.68 -9.16
N ASP A 185 9.94 15.53 -8.15
CA ASP A 185 9.36 16.88 -8.18
C ASP A 185 10.11 17.87 -9.09
N LYS A 186 11.40 17.64 -9.34
CA LYS A 186 12.25 18.54 -10.13
C LYS A 186 12.42 18.09 -11.58
N GLU A 187 12.58 16.80 -11.80
CA GLU A 187 12.90 16.22 -13.10
C GLU A 187 11.65 15.74 -13.85
N ILE A 188 10.63 15.27 -13.13
CA ILE A 188 9.40 14.77 -13.74
C ILE A 188 8.39 15.92 -13.81
N LYS A 189 8.18 16.41 -15.04
CA LYS A 189 7.24 17.51 -15.29
C LYS A 189 5.82 17.07 -14.90
N SER A 190 5.14 17.92 -14.13
CA SER A 190 3.71 17.76 -13.89
C SER A 190 2.96 18.06 -15.18
N THR A 191 2.24 17.06 -15.71
CA THR A 191 1.36 17.24 -16.85
C THR A 191 0.03 17.79 -16.36
N SER A 192 -0.33 19.00 -16.82
CA SER A 192 -1.65 19.57 -16.54
C SER A 192 -2.73 18.73 -17.21
N VAL A 193 -3.69 18.25 -16.44
CA VAL A 193 -4.86 17.54 -16.96
C VAL A 193 -5.92 18.54 -17.42
N SER A 194 -6.46 18.33 -18.62
CA SER A 194 -7.46 19.24 -19.18
C SER A 194 -8.83 19.02 -18.54
N GLU A 195 -9.66 20.07 -18.53
CA GLU A 195 -11.07 19.97 -18.08
C GLU A 195 -11.86 18.93 -18.88
N LYS A 196 -11.52 18.76 -20.16
CA LYS A 196 -12.12 17.77 -21.04
C LYS A 196 -11.83 16.34 -20.55
N ASP A 197 -10.59 16.06 -20.14
CA ASP A 197 -10.20 14.73 -19.65
C ASP A 197 -10.83 14.43 -18.30
N VAL A 198 -10.90 15.43 -17.42
CA VAL A 198 -11.60 15.32 -16.12
C VAL A 198 -13.08 15.00 -16.33
N LYS A 199 -13.73 15.67 -17.28
CA LYS A 199 -15.13 15.42 -17.59
C LYS A 199 -15.33 14.04 -18.23
N ALA A 200 -14.47 13.64 -19.18
CA ALA A 200 -14.54 12.33 -19.82
C ALA A 200 -14.38 11.19 -18.80
N TYR A 201 -13.44 11.31 -17.86
CA TYR A 201 -13.28 10.35 -16.78
C TYR A 201 -14.52 10.25 -15.89
N TYR A 202 -15.10 11.40 -15.51
CA TYR A 202 -16.34 11.43 -14.74
C TYR A 202 -17.49 10.75 -15.48
N ASP A 203 -17.67 11.02 -16.77
CA ASP A 203 -18.75 10.45 -17.56
C ASP A 203 -18.63 8.91 -17.64
N GLN A 204 -17.41 8.39 -17.80
CA GLN A 204 -17.17 6.93 -17.75
C GLN A 204 -17.49 6.34 -16.38
N TYR A 205 -17.06 6.99 -15.30
CA TYR A 205 -17.36 6.58 -13.94
C TYR A 205 -18.87 6.59 -13.65
N ALA A 206 -19.57 7.66 -14.06
CA ALA A 206 -21.01 7.79 -13.87
C ALA A 206 -21.79 6.71 -14.64
N GLU A 207 -21.37 6.38 -15.87
CA GLU A 207 -21.93 5.27 -16.63
C GLU A 207 -21.68 3.91 -15.96
N GLN A 208 -20.50 3.69 -15.37
CA GLN A 208 -20.22 2.47 -14.60
C GLN A 208 -21.12 2.35 -13.37
N MET A 209 -21.29 3.43 -12.60
CA MET A 209 -22.18 3.47 -11.44
C MET A 209 -23.62 3.17 -11.84
N LYS A 210 -24.09 3.76 -12.95
CA LYS A 210 -25.43 3.51 -13.51
C LYS A 210 -25.63 2.04 -13.88
N LYS A 211 -24.64 1.39 -14.50
CA LYS A 211 -24.68 -0.06 -14.78
C LYS A 211 -24.79 -0.91 -13.52
N GLN A 212 -24.19 -0.45 -12.42
CA GLN A 212 -24.30 -1.06 -11.09
C GLN A 212 -25.58 -0.64 -10.33
N LYS A 213 -26.51 0.08 -10.97
CA LYS A 213 -27.73 0.64 -10.37
C LYS A 213 -27.45 1.57 -9.18
N GLN A 214 -26.28 2.21 -9.17
CA GLN A 214 -25.87 3.20 -8.18
C GLN A 214 -25.88 4.61 -8.78
N LYS A 215 -26.11 5.62 -7.93
CA LYS A 215 -26.06 7.03 -8.34
C LYS A 215 -24.65 7.57 -8.14
N ALA A 216 -24.08 8.19 -9.17
CA ALA A 216 -22.81 8.89 -9.06
C ALA A 216 -22.96 10.20 -8.25
N PRO A 217 -21.94 10.61 -7.46
CA PRO A 217 -21.87 11.95 -6.87
C PRO A 217 -21.89 13.05 -7.93
N ASP A 218 -22.21 14.29 -7.56
CA ASP A 218 -22.23 15.40 -8.52
C ASP A 218 -20.82 15.72 -9.04
N PHE A 219 -20.69 15.97 -10.35
CA PHE A 219 -19.40 16.30 -10.96
C PHE A 219 -18.67 17.42 -10.22
N LYS A 220 -19.37 18.47 -9.76
CA LYS A 220 -18.73 19.60 -9.06
C LYS A 220 -18.08 19.18 -7.74
N GLU A 221 -18.66 18.20 -7.05
CA GLU A 221 -18.14 17.69 -5.77
C GLU A 221 -16.85 16.88 -5.96
N VAL A 222 -16.80 16.07 -7.02
CA VAL A 222 -15.67 15.16 -7.28
C VAL A 222 -14.64 15.71 -8.26
N LYS A 223 -14.93 16.80 -8.98
CA LYS A 223 -14.07 17.38 -10.03
C LYS A 223 -12.63 17.58 -9.56
N SER A 224 -12.42 18.19 -8.38
CA SER A 224 -11.07 18.42 -7.87
C SER A 224 -10.34 17.12 -7.53
N GLN A 225 -11.06 16.10 -7.03
CA GLN A 225 -10.47 14.81 -6.70
C GLN A 225 -10.10 14.05 -7.97
N ILE A 226 -11.00 14.02 -8.97
CA ILE A 226 -10.73 13.41 -10.28
C ILE A 226 -9.52 14.08 -10.93
N LYS A 227 -9.46 15.42 -10.92
CA LYS A 227 -8.32 16.15 -11.48
C LYS A 227 -7.00 15.73 -10.82
N LYS A 228 -6.93 15.73 -9.48
CA LYS A 228 -5.73 15.29 -8.75
C LYS A 228 -5.36 13.82 -9.03
N GLN A 229 -6.37 12.95 -9.14
CA GLN A 229 -6.15 11.54 -9.46
C GLN A 229 -5.55 11.37 -10.86
N LEU A 230 -6.10 12.08 -11.86
CA LEU A 230 -5.56 12.06 -13.22
C LEU A 230 -4.16 12.67 -13.28
N GLU A 231 -3.90 13.77 -12.58
CA GLU A 231 -2.56 14.37 -12.50
C GLU A 231 -1.55 13.39 -11.88
N SER A 232 -1.95 12.67 -10.83
CA SER A 232 -1.13 11.62 -10.22
C SER A 232 -0.89 10.44 -11.17
N GLN A 233 -1.88 10.03 -11.96
CA GLN A 233 -1.72 8.97 -12.96
C GLN A 233 -0.78 9.39 -14.09
N GLU A 234 -0.92 10.61 -14.61
CA GLU A 234 -0.02 11.14 -15.63
C GLU A 234 1.40 11.28 -15.09
N LYS A 235 1.57 11.78 -13.85
CA LYS A 235 2.89 11.83 -13.20
C LYS A 235 3.49 10.43 -13.11
N GLN A 236 2.74 9.43 -12.66
CA GLN A 236 3.19 8.04 -12.58
C GLN A 236 3.60 7.49 -13.95
N LYS A 237 2.87 7.82 -15.03
CA LYS A 237 3.26 7.43 -16.41
C LYS A 237 4.59 8.05 -16.82
N GLU A 238 4.82 9.33 -16.51
CA GLU A 238 6.10 9.98 -16.81
C GLU A 238 7.25 9.38 -16.00
N VAL A 239 7.03 9.01 -14.73
CA VAL A 239 8.01 8.24 -13.94
C VAL A 239 8.37 6.93 -14.64
N GLN A 240 7.36 6.18 -15.12
CA GLN A 240 7.61 4.93 -15.83
C GLN A 240 8.37 5.14 -17.14
N LYS A 241 8.06 6.21 -17.90
CA LYS A 241 8.83 6.56 -19.10
C LYS A 241 10.29 6.87 -18.78
N GLU A 242 10.55 7.61 -17.70
CA GLU A 242 11.93 7.91 -17.28
C GLU A 242 12.65 6.63 -16.84
N ILE A 243 12.00 5.74 -16.09
CA ILE A 243 12.55 4.42 -15.73
C ILE A 243 12.91 3.63 -17.00
N GLU A 244 12.01 3.54 -17.98
CA GLU A 244 12.28 2.83 -19.24
C GLU A 244 13.42 3.45 -20.05
N LYS A 245 13.59 4.78 -19.99
CA LYS A 245 14.74 5.46 -20.59
C LYS A 245 16.04 5.13 -19.84
N LEU A 246 16.04 5.17 -18.51
CA LEU A 246 17.20 4.82 -17.69
C LEU A 246 17.63 3.36 -17.89
N LYS A 247 16.65 2.44 -17.95
CA LYS A 247 16.87 1.00 -18.22
C LYS A 247 17.67 0.75 -19.49
N LYS A 248 17.44 1.50 -20.57
CA LYS A 248 18.17 1.34 -21.85
C LYS A 248 19.68 1.53 -21.74
N SER A 249 20.14 2.27 -20.74
CA SER A 249 21.56 2.56 -20.49
C SER A 249 22.14 1.80 -19.30
N ALA A 250 21.31 1.06 -18.56
CA ALA A 250 21.70 0.39 -17.33
C ALA A 250 22.09 -1.07 -17.57
N LYS A 251 23.04 -1.57 -16.78
CA LYS A 251 23.35 -2.99 -16.71
C LYS A 251 22.52 -3.61 -15.60
N ILE A 252 21.52 -4.41 -15.95
CA ILE A 252 20.60 -5.03 -14.98
C ILE A 252 20.78 -6.54 -15.03
N HIS A 253 21.08 -7.13 -13.88
CA HIS A 253 21.16 -8.59 -13.72
C HIS A 253 20.24 -9.02 -12.59
N VAL A 254 19.26 -9.88 -12.87
CA VAL A 254 18.35 -10.46 -11.87
C VAL A 254 18.84 -11.86 -11.53
N SER A 255 18.93 -12.16 -10.23
CA SER A 255 19.60 -13.34 -9.68
C SER A 255 18.65 -14.33 -8.98
N ILE A 256 17.33 -14.14 -9.10
CA ILE A 256 16.32 -15.00 -8.46
C ILE A 256 15.27 -15.52 -9.43
#